data_AF-A0A0D6QQ00-F1
#
_entry.id   AF-A0A0D6QQ00-F1
#
_cell.length_a   1.000
_cell.length_b   1.000
_cell.length_c   1.000
_cell.angle_alpha   90.00
_cell.angle_beta   90.00
_cell.angle_gamma   90.00
#
_symmetry.space_group_name_H-M   'P 1'
#
loop_
_entity.id
_entity.type
_entity.pdbx_description
1 polymer ?
#
loop_
_entity_poly.entity_id
_entity_poly.type
_entity_poly.pdbx_seq_one_letter_code
_entity_poly.pdbx_strand_id
1 'polypeptide(L)'
;MKRGDLYVRAVPGGTERRLTRARGRDVTNGLAEFVAQEEMDRDEGYWWSPDGRRIAYAEVDESAVERRMLSTRRARRGRARRAPTRAPARPTPRSA
;
A
#
# COMPACT_ATOMS: atom_id res chain seq x y z
N MET A 1 6.43 -2.21 -7.73
CA MET A 1 6.87 -2.28 -6.31
C MET A 1 7.16 -3.73 -5.91
N LYS A 2 8.10 -4.00 -5.00
CA LYS A 2 8.33 -5.34 -4.43
C LYS A 2 8.55 -5.23 -2.93
N ARG A 3 7.80 -6.00 -2.14
CA ARG A 3 7.92 -6.06 -0.65
C ARG A 3 7.95 -4.68 0.02
N GLY A 4 7.09 -3.77 -0.40
CA GLY A 4 6.99 -2.42 0.18
C GLY A 4 7.96 -1.39 -0.40
N ASP A 5 8.75 -1.73 -1.43
CA ASP A 5 9.76 -0.81 -1.97
C ASP A 5 9.67 -0.57 -3.48
N LEU A 6 10.12 0.63 -3.87
CA LEU A 6 10.28 1.05 -5.25
C LEU A 6 11.56 0.47 -5.86
N TYR A 7 11.43 0.08 -7.12
CA TYR A 7 12.50 -0.43 -7.97
C TYR A 7 12.41 0.26 -9.32
N VAL A 8 13.56 0.49 -9.94
CA VAL A 8 13.67 1.04 -11.30
C VAL A 8 14.47 0.10 -12.17
N ARG A 9 14.20 0.11 -13.48
CA ARG A 9 14.96 -0.63 -14.47
C ARG A 9 14.99 0.16 -15.77
N ALA A 10 16.17 0.28 -16.38
CA ALA A 10 16.31 0.86 -17.71
C ALA A 10 15.78 -0.09 -18.79
N VAL A 11 15.22 0.45 -19.87
CA VAL A 11 14.62 -0.31 -20.97
C VAL A 11 15.33 0.05 -22.28
N PRO A 12 15.68 -0.94 -23.15
CA PRO A 12 15.45 -2.37 -22.97
C PRO A 12 16.53 -3.07 -22.13
N GLY A 13 16.11 -3.96 -21.22
CA GLY A 13 16.99 -5.01 -20.65
C GLY A 13 17.92 -4.63 -19.49
N GLY A 14 17.83 -3.43 -18.92
CA GLY A 14 18.67 -3.03 -17.79
C GLY A 14 18.51 -3.90 -16.55
N THR A 15 19.49 -3.84 -15.64
CA THR A 15 19.37 -4.48 -14.32
C THR A 15 18.41 -3.68 -13.43
N GLU A 16 17.57 -4.38 -12.67
CA GLU A 16 16.68 -3.74 -11.72
C GLU A 16 17.46 -3.22 -10.49
N ARG A 17 17.15 -1.99 -10.06
CA ARG A 17 17.75 -1.33 -8.91
C ARG A 17 16.69 -0.91 -7.91
N ARG A 18 16.86 -1.30 -6.65
CA ARG A 18 16.03 -0.84 -5.53
C ARG A 18 16.31 0.63 -5.22
N LEU A 19 15.26 1.42 -5.03
CA LEU A 19 15.35 2.85 -4.73
C LEU A 19 15.12 3.17 -3.25
N THR A 20 14.24 2.43 -2.59
CA THR A 20 13.84 2.69 -1.20
C THR A 20 14.10 1.47 -0.32
N ARG A 21 14.12 1.68 1.00
CA ARG A 21 14.17 0.60 1.99
C ARG A 21 13.12 0.86 3.06
N ALA A 22 11.99 0.16 2.98
CA ALA A 22 10.91 0.25 3.97
C ALA A 22 11.44 0.00 5.38
N ARG A 23 11.02 0.84 6.32
CA ARG A 23 11.50 0.83 7.72
C ARG A 23 10.86 -0.27 8.58
N GLY A 24 9.88 -0.98 8.04
CA GLY A 24 9.19 -2.07 8.72
C GLY A 24 8.21 -2.78 7.80
N ARG A 25 7.66 -3.91 8.27
CA ARG A 25 6.67 -4.71 7.52
C ARG A 25 5.38 -3.95 7.21
N ASP A 26 5.10 -2.94 8.02
CA ASP A 26 3.86 -2.15 8.00
C ASP A 26 4.04 -0.83 7.23
N VAL A 27 5.24 -0.59 6.69
CA VAL A 27 5.61 0.61 5.93
C VAL A 27 5.74 0.26 4.45
N THR A 28 5.18 1.09 3.58
CA THR A 28 5.34 0.97 2.12
C THR A 28 5.83 2.27 1.51
N ASN A 29 6.60 2.15 0.42
CA ASN A 29 7.13 3.25 -0.35
C ASN A 29 6.58 3.18 -1.76
N GLY A 30 5.88 4.22 -2.20
CA GLY A 30 5.36 4.30 -3.57
C GLY A 30 4.01 3.63 -3.80
N LEU A 31 3.28 3.26 -2.74
CA LEU A 31 1.95 2.67 -2.82
C LEU A 31 0.91 3.65 -2.29
N ALA A 32 -0.24 3.77 -2.97
CA ALA A 32 -1.39 4.45 -2.41
C ALA A 32 -2.04 3.60 -1.32
N GLU A 33 -2.41 4.19 -0.19
CA GLU A 33 -3.12 3.47 0.87
C GLU A 33 -4.61 3.29 0.53
N PHE A 34 -5.31 2.45 1.31
CA PHE A 34 -6.67 2.04 1.02
C PHE A 34 -7.65 3.21 0.81
N VAL A 35 -7.66 4.20 1.70
CA VAL A 35 -8.54 5.38 1.59
C VAL A 35 -8.22 6.19 0.34
N ALA A 36 -6.94 6.37 0.02
CA ALA A 36 -6.53 7.05 -1.20
C ALA A 36 -7.03 6.35 -2.48
N GLN A 37 -7.01 5.02 -2.51
CA GLN A 37 -7.54 4.24 -3.63
C GLN A 37 -9.08 4.34 -3.70
N GLU A 38 -9.77 4.19 -2.57
CA GLU A 38 -11.24 4.10 -2.55
C GLU A 38 -11.95 5.45 -2.63
N GLU A 39 -11.38 6.50 -2.02
CA GLU A 39 -12.08 7.78 -1.78
C GLU A 39 -11.42 8.97 -2.48
N MET A 40 -10.20 8.81 -3.00
CA MET A 40 -9.42 9.92 -3.59
C MET A 40 -9.03 9.68 -5.07
N ASP A 41 -9.53 8.61 -5.69
CA ASP A 41 -9.22 8.25 -7.08
C ASP A 41 -7.69 8.20 -7.36
N ARG A 42 -6.94 7.70 -6.37
CA ARG A 42 -5.47 7.69 -6.41
C ARG A 42 -4.94 6.27 -6.26
N ASP A 43 -4.63 5.65 -7.40
CA ASP A 43 -4.07 4.30 -7.46
C ASP A 43 -2.54 4.26 -7.28
N GLU A 44 -1.85 5.37 -7.57
CA GLU A 44 -0.39 5.44 -7.51
C GLU A 44 0.13 6.18 -6.26
N GLY A 45 1.27 5.72 -5.76
CA GLY A 45 2.00 6.38 -4.66
C GLY A 45 3.36 6.94 -5.06
N TYR A 46 3.69 6.98 -6.36
CA TYR A 46 4.94 7.53 -6.88
C TYR A 46 4.69 8.35 -8.14
N TRP A 47 5.57 9.32 -8.42
CA TRP A 47 5.44 10.22 -9.57
C TRP A 47 6.82 10.54 -10.12
N TRP A 48 7.01 10.28 -11.41
CA TRP A 48 8.21 10.71 -12.13
C TRP A 48 8.21 12.23 -12.30
N SER A 49 9.38 12.84 -12.17
CA SER A 49 9.57 14.19 -12.68
C SER A 49 9.36 14.20 -14.20
N PRO A 50 8.91 15.31 -14.80
CA PRO A 50 8.69 15.40 -16.25
C PRO A 50 9.94 15.09 -17.09
N ASP A 51 11.13 15.36 -16.54
CA ASP A 51 12.42 15.06 -17.16
C ASP A 51 12.91 13.62 -16.93
N GLY A 52 12.15 12.80 -16.20
CA GLY A 52 12.47 11.40 -15.89
C GLY A 52 13.66 11.19 -14.95
N ARG A 53 14.21 12.24 -14.33
CA ARG A 53 15.44 12.16 -13.51
C ARG A 53 15.18 11.90 -12.03
N ARG A 54 13.98 12.19 -11.54
CA ARG A 54 13.61 12.09 -10.13
C ARG A 54 12.28 11.37 -9.99
N ILE A 55 12.07 10.78 -8.82
CA ILE A 55 10.78 10.20 -8.42
C ILE A 55 10.43 10.81 -7.07
N ALA A 56 9.26 11.42 -6.98
CA ALA A 56 8.59 11.67 -5.69
C ALA A 56 7.80 10.42 -5.31
N TYR A 57 7.70 10.11 -4.03
CA TYR A 57 6.91 8.98 -3.55
C TYR A 57 6.31 9.25 -2.18
N ALA A 58 5.19 8.59 -1.89
CA ALA A 58 4.61 8.52 -0.57
C ALA A 58 5.22 7.37 0.23
N GLU A 59 5.77 7.66 1.41
CA GLU A 59 6.04 6.66 2.45
C GLU A 59 4.79 6.59 3.35
N VAL A 60 4.19 5.42 3.46
CA VAL A 60 2.98 5.19 4.26
C VAL A 60 3.32 4.21 5.37
N ASP A 61 3.11 4.61 6.62
CA ASP A 61 3.20 3.75 7.81
C ASP A 61 1.81 3.44 8.35
N GLU A 62 1.39 2.18 8.22
CA GLU A 62 0.10 1.71 8.71
C GLU A 62 0.23 0.88 10.01
N SER A 63 1.32 1.05 10.76
CA SER A 63 1.55 0.33 12.03
C SER A 63 0.49 0.62 13.09
N ALA A 64 -0.05 1.85 13.08
CA ALA A 64 -1.11 2.30 13.97
C ALA A 64 -2.54 2.08 13.44
N VAL A 65 -2.69 1.57 12.21
CA VAL A 65 -4.01 1.36 11.57
C VAL A 65 -4.63 0.04 12.04
N GLU A 66 -5.91 0.09 12.42
CA GLU A 66 -6.68 -1.09 12.85
C GLU A 66 -6.72 -2.14 11.73
N ARG A 67 -6.45 -3.41 12.08
CA ARG A 67 -6.62 -4.54 11.16
C ARG A 67 -8.01 -5.15 11.36
N ARG A 68 -8.87 -5.01 10.35
CA ARG A 68 -10.19 -5.64 10.34
C ARG A 68 -10.19 -6.92 9.53
N MET A 69 -10.74 -7.98 10.12
CA MET A 69 -10.98 -9.23 9.40
C MET A 69 -12.29 -9.14 8.63
N LEU A 70 -12.21 -9.19 7.30
CA LEU A 70 -13.38 -9.36 6.44
C LEU A 70 -13.67 -10.85 6.28
N SER A 71 -14.91 -11.28 6.54
CA SER A 71 -15.31 -12.67 6.35
C SER A 71 -15.42 -12.98 4.86
N THR A 72 -14.63 -13.95 4.36
CA THR A 72 -14.74 -14.39 2.97
C THR A 72 -15.84 -15.44 2.83
N ARG A 73 -16.51 -15.49 1.67
CA ARG A 73 -17.53 -16.52 1.37
C ARG A 73 -17.01 -17.95 1.54
N ARG A 74 -15.70 -18.15 1.34
CA ARG A 74 -15.00 -19.44 1.47
C ARG A 74 -14.80 -19.88 2.93
N ALA A 75 -14.74 -18.95 3.87
CA ALA A 75 -14.59 -19.25 5.30
C ALA A 75 -15.82 -19.96 5.90
N ARG A 76 -16.98 -19.89 5.24
CA ARG A 76 -18.22 -20.56 5.69
C ARG A 76 -18.27 -22.07 5.43
N ARG A 77 -17.32 -22.65 4.66
CA ARG A 77 -17.39 -24.08 4.23
C ARG A 77 -16.22 -24.97 4.67
N GLY A 78 -15.40 -24.54 5.63
CA GLY A 78 -14.38 -25.39 6.26
C GLY A 78 -12.94 -24.94 6.00
N ARG A 79 -12.13 -24.97 7.07
CA ARG A 79 -10.70 -24.64 7.19
C ARG A 79 -10.25 -23.36 6.46
N ALA A 80 -10.46 -22.23 7.13
CA ALA A 80 -9.96 -20.93 6.70
C ALA A 80 -8.42 -20.82 6.84
N ARG A 81 -7.70 -20.67 5.73
CA ARG A 81 -6.47 -19.86 5.74
C ARG A 81 -6.92 -18.40 5.65
N ARG A 82 -6.65 -17.64 6.70
CA ARG A 82 -7.11 -16.26 6.92
C ARG A 82 -6.04 -15.30 6.39
N ALA A 83 -6.45 -14.27 5.64
CA ALA A 83 -5.57 -13.15 5.26
C ALA A 83 -6.09 -11.86 5.92
N PRO A 84 -5.25 -11.11 6.65
CA PRO A 84 -5.65 -9.83 7.23
C PRO A 84 -5.72 -8.74 6.15
N THR A 85 -6.75 -7.90 6.20
CA THR A 85 -6.87 -6.67 5.39
C THR A 85 -6.82 -5.47 6.33
N ARG A 86 -6.20 -4.37 5.89
CA ARG A 86 -6.25 -3.09 6.60
C ARG A 86 -7.42 -2.28 6.02
N ALA A 87 -8.31 -1.86 6.90
CA ALA A 87 -9.44 -1.02 6.55
C ALA A 87 -9.58 0.02 7.67
N PRO A 88 -9.88 1.29 7.36
CA PRO A 88 -10.07 2.30 8.37
C PRO A 88 -11.24 1.93 9.30
N ALA A 89 -11.09 2.27 10.58
CA ALA A 89 -12.20 2.21 11.52
C ALA A 89 -13.29 3.21 11.10
N ARG A 90 -14.55 2.77 11.04
CA ARG A 90 -15.69 3.66 10.80
C ARG A 90 -15.73 4.68 11.95
N PRO A 91 -15.75 6.01 11.69
CA PRO A 91 -15.78 7.00 12.76
C PRO A 91 -17.06 6.80 13.59
N THR A 92 -16.91 6.67 14.92
CA THR A 92 -18.04 6.68 15.84
C THR A 92 -18.60 8.10 15.90
N PRO A 93 -19.91 8.32 15.67
CA PRO A 93 -20.50 9.63 15.82
C PRO A 93 -20.34 10.08 17.27
N ARG A 94 -19.74 11.25 17.46
CA ARG A 94 -19.65 11.91 18.76
C ARG A 94 -20.92 12.74 18.89
N SER A 95 -21.77 12.42 19.87
CA SER A 95 -22.93 13.25 20.19
C SER A 95 -22.45 14.65 20.58
N ALA A 96 -23.08 15.66 20.00
CA ALA A 96 -22.92 17.06 20.37
C ALA A 96 -23.57 17.34 21.73
#